data_AF-A0A356X378-F1
#
_entry.id   AF-A0A356X378-F1
#
_cell.length_a   1.000
_cell.length_b   1.000
_cell.length_c   1.000
_cell.angle_alpha   90.00
_cell.angle_beta   90.00
_cell.angle_gamma   90.00
#
_symmetry.space_group_name_H-M   'P 1'
#
loop_
_entity.id
_entity.type
_entity.pdbx_description
1 polymer ?
#
loop_
_entity_poly.entity_id
_entity_poly.type
_entity_poly.pdbx_seq_one_letter_code
_entity_poly.pdbx_strand_id
1 'polypeptide(L)'
;MSKKKSLGHNPLAYSTRSHASFDFIAPSKEEGTEEEDAKKTAKESASYYLESPLVSKIKQIANKKETSYSAVVNQILKQHLQGYSE
;
A
#
# COMPACT_ATOMS: atom_id res chain seq x y z
N MET A 1 38.52 -37.42 -27.16
CA MET A 1 38.36 -36.01 -26.72
C MET A 1 37.52 -35.99 -25.44
N SER A 2 38.16 -35.69 -24.31
CA SER A 2 37.54 -35.72 -22.98
C SER A 2 36.56 -34.55 -22.82
N LYS A 3 35.29 -34.83 -22.49
CA LYS A 3 34.27 -33.79 -22.25
C LYS A 3 34.62 -33.09 -20.93
N LYS A 4 35.12 -31.86 -21.00
CA LYS A 4 35.43 -31.06 -19.80
C LYS A 4 34.15 -30.83 -19.00
N LYS A 5 34.16 -31.23 -17.71
CA LYS A 5 33.09 -30.94 -16.74
C LYS A 5 32.96 -29.42 -16.57
N SER A 6 31.76 -28.91 -16.81
CA SER A 6 31.40 -27.50 -16.60
C SER A 6 31.69 -27.08 -15.15
N LEU A 7 32.46 -26.00 -14.98
CA LEU A 7 33.05 -25.57 -13.71
C LEU A 7 32.17 -24.51 -12.99
N GLY A 8 30.87 -24.74 -12.97
CA GLY A 8 29.90 -23.87 -12.31
C GLY A 8 28.60 -23.71 -13.10
N HIS A 9 27.49 -23.69 -12.38
CA HIS A 9 26.17 -23.39 -12.91
C HIS A 9 25.96 -21.87 -12.86
N ASN A 10 25.62 -21.24 -13.98
CA ASN A 10 25.24 -19.82 -14.01
C ASN A 10 23.80 -19.68 -13.45
N PRO A 11 23.58 -18.98 -12.32
CA PRO A 11 22.26 -18.84 -11.73
C PRO A 11 21.28 -18.02 -12.60
N LEU A 12 21.78 -17.20 -13.54
CA LEU A 12 20.95 -16.47 -14.51
C LEU A 12 20.53 -17.34 -15.71
N ALA A 13 21.14 -18.51 -15.89
CA ALA A 13 20.85 -19.42 -17.01
C ALA A 13 19.77 -20.47 -16.69
N TYR A 14 19.20 -20.47 -15.47
CA TYR A 14 18.04 -21.28 -15.14
C TYR A 14 16.81 -20.72 -15.86
N SER A 15 16.53 -21.26 -17.03
CA SER A 15 15.27 -21.08 -17.74
C SER A 15 14.12 -21.48 -16.81
N THR A 16 13.10 -20.63 -16.70
CA THR A 16 11.90 -20.80 -15.86
C THR A 16 10.98 -21.96 -16.31
N ARG A 17 11.48 -22.94 -17.05
CA ARG A 17 10.73 -24.15 -17.39
C ARG A 17 10.68 -25.13 -16.21
N SER A 18 9.67 -24.84 -15.39
CA SER A 18 8.78 -25.73 -14.63
C SER A 18 9.30 -26.55 -13.45
N HIS A 19 10.58 -26.54 -13.06
CA HIS A 19 10.99 -27.39 -11.91
C HIS A 19 12.04 -26.82 -10.94
N ALA A 20 12.40 -25.54 -11.02
CA ALA A 20 13.25 -24.89 -10.02
C ALA A 20 12.52 -23.69 -9.40
N SER A 21 11.91 -23.89 -8.24
CA SER A 21 11.45 -22.80 -7.38
C SER A 21 12.62 -22.32 -6.54
N PHE A 22 12.90 -21.01 -6.61
CA PHE A 22 13.79 -20.36 -5.65
C PHE A 22 13.01 -20.13 -4.35
N ASP A 23 13.31 -20.91 -3.31
CA ASP A 23 12.86 -20.61 -1.95
C ASP A 23 13.73 -19.49 -1.38
N PHE A 24 13.41 -18.25 -1.76
CA PHE A 24 13.86 -17.10 -0.98
C PHE A 24 13.29 -17.24 0.42
N ILE A 25 14.16 -17.22 1.43
CA ILE A 25 13.77 -17.28 2.84
C ILE A 25 12.63 -16.27 3.04
N ALA A 26 11.42 -16.78 3.25
CA ALA A 26 10.29 -15.94 3.53
C ALA A 26 10.60 -15.18 4.82
N PRO A 27 10.42 -13.84 4.85
CA PRO A 27 10.50 -13.12 6.10
C PRO A 27 9.54 -13.82 7.06
N SER A 28 10.06 -14.25 8.21
CA SER A 28 9.29 -14.89 9.28
C SER A 28 8.00 -14.09 9.45
N LYS A 29 6.86 -14.74 9.18
CA LYS A 29 5.54 -14.17 9.43
C LYS A 29 5.52 -13.74 10.89
N GLU A 30 5.56 -12.44 11.13
CA GLU A 30 5.03 -11.91 12.37
C GLU A 30 3.53 -12.24 12.34
N GLU A 31 3.09 -13.07 13.28
CA GLU A 31 1.67 -13.26 13.57
C GLU A 31 1.13 -11.92 14.08
N GLY A 32 0.70 -11.08 13.15
CA GLY A 32 0.09 -9.78 13.41
C GLY A 32 -1.26 -9.73 12.71
N THR A 33 -2.28 -10.12 13.47
CA THR A 33 -3.69 -9.69 13.36
C THR A 33 -4.34 -9.81 11.97
N GLU A 34 -5.25 -10.78 11.86
CA GLU A 34 -6.34 -10.77 10.88
C GLU A 34 -7.20 -9.51 11.09
N GLU A 35 -6.86 -8.42 10.40
CA GLU A 35 -7.81 -7.33 10.19
C GLU A 35 -8.55 -7.62 8.87
N GLU A 36 -9.86 -7.82 9.03
CA GLU A 36 -10.87 -8.10 8.03
C GLU A 36 -10.60 -7.45 6.66
N ASP A 37 -10.81 -8.23 5.59
CA ASP A 37 -10.90 -7.80 4.19
C ASP A 37 -12.07 -6.82 3.97
N ALA A 38 -12.01 -5.63 4.58
CA ALA A 38 -12.82 -4.50 4.19
C ALA A 38 -12.37 -4.11 2.77
N LYS A 39 -13.21 -4.40 1.76
CA LYS A 39 -13.04 -4.00 0.35
C LYS A 39 -12.26 -2.69 0.25
N LYS A 40 -10.97 -2.77 -0.09
CA LYS A 40 -10.10 -1.59 -0.22
C LYS A 40 -10.68 -0.72 -1.33
N THR A 41 -11.37 0.35 -0.95
CA THR A 41 -11.89 1.34 -1.90
C THR A 41 -10.71 2.01 -2.59
N ALA A 42 -10.75 2.08 -3.92
CA ALA A 42 -9.76 2.82 -4.70
C ALA A 42 -9.71 4.29 -4.22
N LYS A 43 -8.49 4.83 -4.12
CA LYS A 43 -8.25 6.21 -3.71
C LYS A 43 -7.86 7.00 -4.95
N GLU A 44 -8.49 8.15 -5.15
CA GLU A 44 -8.17 9.08 -6.23
C GLU A 44 -7.64 10.39 -5.64
N SER A 45 -6.79 11.09 -6.40
CA SER A 45 -6.32 12.43 -6.04
C SER A 45 -7.24 13.48 -6.66
N ALA A 46 -7.51 14.53 -5.90
CA ALA A 46 -8.24 15.69 -6.40
C ALA A 46 -7.66 16.96 -5.79
N SER A 47 -7.62 18.01 -6.61
CA SER A 47 -6.96 19.28 -6.30
C SER A 47 -7.98 20.40 -6.35
N TYR A 48 -8.09 21.15 -5.25
CA TYR A 48 -9.02 22.27 -5.11
C TYR A 48 -8.36 23.40 -4.32
N TYR A 49 -8.85 24.62 -4.54
CA TYR A 49 -8.45 25.76 -3.73
C TYR A 49 -9.30 25.81 -2.46
N LEU A 50 -8.64 25.94 -1.31
CA LEU A 50 -9.26 26.12 0.00
C LEU A 50 -8.71 27.39 0.65
N GLU A 51 -9.52 28.02 1.48
CA GLU A 51 -9.10 29.18 2.24
C GLU A 51 -7.95 28.82 3.21
N SER A 52 -6.96 29.69 3.33
CA SER A 52 -5.80 29.46 4.21
C SER A 52 -6.16 29.16 5.68
N PRO A 53 -7.16 29.86 6.30
CA PRO A 53 -7.61 29.51 7.64
C PRO A 53 -8.18 28.09 7.75
N LEU A 54 -8.88 27.61 6.71
CA LEU A 54 -9.45 26.27 6.69
C LEU A 54 -8.34 25.21 6.62
N VAL A 55 -7.36 25.42 5.74
CA VAL A 55 -6.18 24.53 5.63
C VAL A 55 -5.45 24.45 6.97
N SER A 56 -5.29 25.58 7.65
CA SER A 56 -4.64 25.64 8.96
C SER A 56 -5.40 24.83 10.02
N LYS A 57 -6.73 24.91 10.03
CA LYS A 57 -7.57 24.08 10.92
C LYS A 57 -7.46 22.58 10.61
N ILE A 58 -7.47 22.20 9.33
CA ILE A 58 -7.31 20.80 8.90
C ILE A 58 -5.97 20.25 9.41
N LYS A 59 -4.89 21.02 9.27
CA LYS A 59 -3.56 20.65 9.78
C LYS A 59 -3.56 20.43 11.30
N GLN A 60 -4.15 21.35 12.05
CA GLN A 60 -4.25 21.23 13.51
C GLN A 60 -5.02 19.97 13.95
N ILE A 61 -6.14 19.67 13.28
CA ILE A 61 -6.96 18.48 13.57
C ILE A 61 -6.17 17.20 13.26
N ALA A 62 -5.51 17.17 12.09
CA ALA A 62 -4.71 16.02 11.68
C ALA A 62 -3.57 15.74 12.65
N ASN A 63 -2.84 16.78 13.09
CA ASN A 63 -1.78 16.66 14.08
C ASN A 63 -2.31 16.17 15.43
N LYS A 64 -3.45 16.70 15.90
CA LYS A 64 -4.07 16.29 17.17
C LYS A 64 -4.54 14.83 17.15
N LYS A 65 -4.97 14.34 15.98
CA LYS A 65 -5.47 12.97 15.79
C LYS A 65 -4.41 11.98 15.31
N GLU A 66 -3.18 12.45 15.06
CA GLU A 66 -2.10 11.65 14.44
C GLU A 66 -2.55 10.97 13.12
N THR A 67 -3.27 11.71 12.28
CA THR A 67 -3.83 11.20 11.01
C THR A 67 -3.42 12.05 9.81
N SER A 68 -3.66 11.56 8.59
CA SER A 68 -3.40 12.31 7.36
C SER A 68 -4.45 13.39 7.10
N TYR A 69 -4.08 14.43 6.33
CA TYR A 69 -5.01 15.50 5.94
C TYR A 69 -6.16 14.95 5.11
N SER A 70 -5.87 13.99 4.22
CA SER A 70 -6.88 13.33 3.40
C SER A 70 -7.89 12.53 4.24
N ALA A 71 -7.48 11.92 5.35
CA ALA A 71 -8.40 11.23 6.25
C ALA A 71 -9.40 12.21 6.91
N VAL A 72 -8.89 13.34 7.40
CA VAL A 72 -9.72 14.40 8.00
C VAL A 72 -10.72 14.94 6.99
N VAL A 73 -10.25 15.29 5.78
CA VAL A 73 -11.12 15.84 4.72
C VAL A 73 -12.16 14.81 4.29
N ASN A 74 -11.77 13.56 4.05
CA ASN A 74 -12.71 12.50 3.68
C ASN A 74 -13.78 12.26 4.73
N GLN A 75 -13.41 12.30 6.03
CA GLN A 75 -14.39 12.15 7.10
C GLN A 75 -15.42 13.27 7.08
N ILE A 76 -14.98 14.53 6.96
CA ILE A 76 -15.86 15.71 6.91
C ILE A 76 -16.80 15.61 5.71
N LEU A 77 -16.27 15.26 4.53
CA LEU A 77 -17.06 15.12 3.32
C LEU A 77 -18.09 14.00 3.42
N LYS A 78 -17.72 12.83 3.95
CA LYS A 78 -18.66 11.71 4.16
C LYS A 78 -19.80 12.11 5.10
N GLN A 79 -19.48 12.77 6.22
CA GLN A 79 -20.49 13.23 7.17
C GLN A 79 -21.45 14.25 6.55
N HIS A 80 -20.94 15.17 5.73
CA HIS A 80 -21.78 16.19 5.11
C HIS A 80 -22.64 15.61 3.97
N LEU A 81 -22.07 14.76 3.12
CA LEU A 81 -22.76 14.18 1.97
C LEU A 81 -23.81 13.13 2.34
N GLN A 82 -23.65 12.43 3.46
CA GLN A 82 -24.69 11.53 3.98
C GLN A 82 -26.02 12.25 4.25
N GLY A 83 -25.97 13.54 4.58
CA GLY A 83 -27.18 14.36 4.79
C GLY A 83 -27.89 14.81 3.50
N TYR A 84 -27.33 14.56 2.32
CA TYR A 84 -27.94 14.92 1.03
C TYR A 84 -28.46 13.70 0.25
N SER A 85 -28.37 12.49 0.83
CA SER A 85 -28.79 11.25 0.19
C SER A 85 -30.23 10.83 0.54
N GLU A 86 -31.04 11.73 1.11
CA GLU A 86 -32.50 11.62 1.25
C GLU A 86 -33.22 12.43 0.17
#